data_AF-A0A372QN08-F1
#
_entry.id   AF-A0A372QN08-F1
#
_cell.length_a   1.000
_cell.length_b   1.000
_cell.length_c   1.000
_cell.angle_alpha   90.00
_cell.angle_beta   90.00
_cell.angle_gamma   90.00
#
_symmetry.space_group_name_H-M   'P 1'
#
loop_
_entity.id
_entity.type
_entity.pdbx_description
1 polymer ?
#
loop_
_entity_poly.entity_id
_entity_poly.type
_entity_poly.pdbx_seq_one_letter_code
_entity_poly.pdbx_strand_id
1 'polypeptide(L)' 'YNSLNSKQKVIKLYMNSFYGMMGQSDSPFYILELAGDVTSSGQESIKCVAEYVKKKGFGIKYGNTDSLYL' A
#
# COMPACT_ATOMS: atom_id res chain seq x y z
N TYR A 1 13.66 -7.83 22.77
CA TYR A 1 13.50 -6.74 21.78
C TYR A 1 13.78 -7.21 20.35
N ASN A 2 14.96 -7.76 20.04
CA ASN A 2 15.32 -8.22 18.68
C ASN A 2 14.37 -9.26 18.09
N SER A 3 13.93 -10.25 18.87
CA SER A 3 12.97 -11.26 18.39
C SER A 3 11.63 -10.66 17.94
N LEU A 4 11.09 -9.69 18.69
CA LEU A 4 9.83 -9.02 18.32
C LEU A 4 10.00 -8.19 17.03
N ASN A 5 11.12 -7.48 16.90
CA ASN A 5 11.45 -6.73 15.69
C ASN A 5 11.58 -7.65 14.46
N SER A 6 12.20 -8.81 14.62
CA SER A 6 12.28 -9.81 13.54
C SER A 6 10.89 -10.33 13.16
N LYS A 7 10.04 -10.65 14.13
CA LYS A 7 8.66 -11.14 13.87
C LYS A 7 7.84 -10.12 13.08
N GLN A 8 7.82 -8.85 13.49
CA GLN A 8 7.06 -7.82 12.75
C GLN A 8 7.59 -7.62 11.32
N LYS A 9 8.92 -7.70 11.11
CA LYS A 9 9.53 -7.57 9.78
C LYS A 9 9.14 -8.72 8.86
N VAL A 10 9.15 -9.96 9.37
CA VAL A 10 8.74 -11.14 8.60
C VAL A 10 7.27 -11.03 8.19
N ILE A 11 6.39 -10.62 9.10
CA ILE A 11 4.97 -10.41 8.77
C ILE A 11 4.81 -9.34 7.69
N LYS A 12 5.52 -8.22 7.81
CA LYS A 12 5.48 -7.14 6.81
C LYS A 12 5.95 -7.62 5.43
N LEU A 13 7.07 -8.33 5.39
CA LEU A 13 7.60 -8.92 4.15
C LEU A 13 6.60 -9.88 3.52
N TYR A 14 6.01 -10.78 4.32
CA TYR A 14 5.01 -11.72 3.87
C TYR A 14 3.81 -11.01 3.26
N MET A 15 3.22 -10.03 3.95
CA MET A 15 2.02 -9.33 3.46
C MET A 15 2.29 -8.54 2.18
N ASN A 16 3.44 -7.86 2.08
CA ASN A 16 3.81 -7.12 0.88
C ASN A 16 3.98 -8.05 -0.34
N SER A 17 4.57 -9.23 -0.14
CA SER A 17 4.74 -10.21 -1.22
C SER A 17 3.43 -10.92 -1.57
N PHE A 18 2.60 -11.22 -0.58
CA PHE A 18 1.35 -11.96 -0.76
C PHE A 18 0.35 -11.18 -1.64
N TYR A 19 0.27 -9.86 -1.46
CA TYR A 19 -0.49 -9.00 -2.36
C TYR A 19 -0.01 -9.12 -3.82
N GLY A 20 1.31 -9.13 -4.06
CA GLY A 20 1.87 -9.31 -5.40
C GLY A 20 1.50 -10.66 -6.02
N MET A 21 1.54 -11.72 -5.21
CA MET A 21 1.15 -13.07 -5.63
C MET A 21 -0.32 -13.17 -6.05
N MET A 22 -1.22 -12.33 -5.52
CA MET A 22 -2.64 -12.33 -5.91
C MET A 22 -2.88 -11.71 -7.29
N GLY A 23 -2.00 -10.82 -7.74
CA GLY A 23 -2.08 -10.17 -9.05
C GLY A 23 -1.37 -10.94 -10.17
N GLN A 24 -0.55 -11.95 -9.84
CA GLN A 24 0.21 -12.72 -10.82
C GLN A 24 -0.60 -13.90 -11.35
N SER A 25 -0.86 -13.95 -12.66
CA SER A 25 -1.79 -14.93 -13.26
C SER A 25 -1.34 -16.40 -13.19
N ASP A 26 -0.04 -16.65 -13.00
CA ASP A 26 0.58 -17.97 -12.83
C ASP A 26 0.67 -18.41 -11.35
N SER A 27 0.23 -17.56 -10.42
CA SER A 27 0.20 -17.87 -9.00
C SER A 27 -0.99 -18.80 -8.67
N PRO A 28 -0.81 -19.83 -7.82
CA PRO A 28 -1.93 -20.62 -7.31
C PRO A 28 -2.89 -19.82 -6.42
N PHE A 29 -2.50 -18.61 -6.03
CA PHE A 29 -3.30 -17.66 -5.25
C PHE A 29 -3.79 -16.48 -6.09
N TYR A 30 -3.83 -16.61 -7.41
CA TYR A 30 -4.32 -15.56 -8.30
C TYR A 30 -5.79 -15.25 -8.05
N ILE A 31 -6.05 -14.06 -7.51
CA ILE A 31 -7.39 -13.52 -7.25
C ILE A 31 -7.35 -12.04 -7.66
N LEU A 32 -7.58 -11.79 -8.95
CA LEU A 32 -7.46 -10.46 -9.53
C LEU A 32 -8.41 -9.44 -8.88
N GLU A 33 -9.63 -9.85 -8.55
CA GLU A 33 -10.63 -9.00 -7.90
C GLU A 33 -10.10 -8.48 -6.56
N LEU A 34 -9.52 -9.36 -5.75
CA LEU A 34 -8.96 -8.99 -4.45
C LEU A 34 -7.74 -8.06 -4.59
N ALA A 35 -6.86 -8.31 -5.56
CA ALA A 35 -5.76 -7.40 -5.85
C ALA A 35 -6.25 -6.03 -6.34
N GLY A 36 -7.32 -6.01 -7.14
CA GLY A 36 -7.99 -4.80 -7.62
C GLY A 36 -8.63 -4.01 -6.49
N ASP A 37 -9.32 -4.67 -5.56
CA ASP A 37 -9.94 -4.04 -4.40
C ASP A 37 -8.90 -3.39 -3.46
N VAL A 38 -7.79 -4.09 -3.21
CA VAL A 38 -6.68 -3.54 -2.41
C VAL A 38 -6.07 -2.32 -3.11
N THR A 39 -5.86 -2.38 -4.44
CA THR A 39 -5.33 -1.25 -5.22
C THR A 39 -6.28 -0.05 -5.16
N SER A 40 -7.57 -0.28 -5.36
CA SER A 40 -8.59 0.78 -5.37
C SER A 40 -8.70 1.46 -4.01
N SER A 41 -8.73 0.67 -2.93
CA SER A 41 -8.72 1.18 -1.55
C SER A 41 -7.47 2.00 -1.23
N GLY A 42 -6.30 1.58 -1.75
CA GLY A 42 -5.05 2.33 -1.64
C GLY A 42 -5.11 3.69 -2.35
N GLN A 43 -5.66 3.72 -3.57
CA GLN A 43 -5.85 4.95 -4.32
C GLN A 43 -6.82 5.92 -3.64
N GLU A 44 -7.91 5.42 -3.07
CA GLU A 44 -8.85 6.24 -2.29
C GLU A 44 -8.17 6.85 -1.06
N SER A 45 -7.38 6.04 -0.36
CA SER A 45 -6.64 6.47 0.83
C SER A 45 -5.64 7.58 0.50
N ILE A 46 -4.80 7.42 -0.53
CA ILE A 46 -3.78 8.43 -0.87
C ILE A 46 -4.40 9.74 -1.37
N LYS A 47 -5.53 9.66 -2.11
CA LYS A 47 -6.31 10.85 -2.51
C LYS A 47 -6.90 11.57 -1.31
N CYS A 48 -7.44 10.83 -0.34
CA CYS A 48 -7.96 11.42 0.90
C CYS A 48 -6.86 12.17 1.68
N VAL A 49 -5.68 11.56 1.82
CA VAL A 49 -4.53 12.21 2.47
C VAL A 49 -4.07 13.44 1.68
N ALA A 50 -4.01 13.36 0.35
CA ALA A 50 -3.65 14.50 -0.48
C ALA A 50 -4.59 15.70 -0.27
N GLU A 51 -5.90 15.45 -0.24
CA GLU A 51 -6.90 16.48 0.01
C GLU A 51 -6.80 17.04 1.44
N TYR A 52 -6.53 16.18 2.43
CA TYR A 52 -6.29 16.63 3.80
C TYR A 52 -5.08 17.58 3.89
N VAL A 53 -3.98 17.23 3.24
CA VAL A 53 -2.73 18.02 3.29
C VAL A 53 -2.88 19.35 2.54
N LYS A 54 -3.54 19.36 1.38
CA LYS A 54 -3.89 20.61 0.66
C LYS A 54 -4.75 21.53 1.52
N LYS A 55 -5.77 21.01 2.21
CA LYS A 55 -6.65 21.78 3.11
C LYS A 55 -5.89 22.40 4.30
N LYS A 56 -4.75 21.83 4.68
CA LYS A 56 -3.86 22.38 5.70
C LYS A 56 -2.92 23.48 5.16
N GLY A 57 -2.99 23.79 3.87
CA GLY A 57 -2.20 24.85 3.23
C GLY A 57 -0.83 24.40 2.72
N PHE A 58 -0.55 23.09 2.72
CA PHE A 58 0.69 22.56 2.14
C PHE A 58 0.53 22.33 0.64
N GLY A 59 1.57 22.67 -0.12
CA GLY A 59 1.70 22.23 -1.51
C GLY A 59 2.05 20.75 -1.57
N ILE A 60 1.65 20.07 -2.65
CA ILE A 60 2.10 18.71 -2.97
C ILE A 60 2.94 18.82 -4.24
N LYS A 61 4.22 18.48 -4.15
CA LYS A 61 5.17 18.46 -5.28
C LYS A 61 5.08 17.16 -6.08
N TYR A 62 4.85 16.03 -5.41
CA TYR A 62 4.78 14.71 -6.04
C TYR A 62 3.92 13.75 -5.23
N GLY A 63 3.30 12.78 -5.89
CA GLY A 63 2.58 11.67 -5.26
C GLY A 63 2.90 10.34 -5.93
N ASN A 64 3.13 9.31 -5.12
CA ASN A 64 3.25 7.91 -5.52
C ASN A 64 2.04 7.11 -4.99
N THR A 65 2.05 5.79 -5.17
CA THR A 65 1.03 4.86 -4.69
C THR A 65 0.69 5.02 -3.20
N ASP A 66 1.69 5.24 -2.35
CA ASP A 66 1.55 5.22 -0.88
C ASP A 66 2.20 6.43 -0.19
N SER A 67 2.68 7.41 -0.95
CA SER A 67 3.48 8.51 -0.42
C SER A 67 3.22 9.83 -1.16
N LEU A 68 3.30 10.94 -0.42
CA LEU A 68 3.19 12.30 -0.94
C LEU A 68 4.42 13.10 -0.51
N TYR A 69 4.97 13.87 -1.43
CA TYR A 69 6.06 14.82 -1.19
C TYR A 69 5.49 16.25 -1.25
N LEU A 70 5.77 17.03 -0.22
CA LEU A 70 5.23 18.38 -0.02
C LEU A 70 6.22 19.47 -0.43
#